data_AF-Q0PQJ5-F1
#
_entry.id   AF-Q0PQJ5-F1
#
_cell.length_a   1.000
_cell.length_b   1.000
_cell.length_c   1.000
_cell.angle_alpha   90.00
_cell.angle_beta   90.00
_cell.angle_gamma   90.00
#
_symmetry.space_group_name_H-M   'P 1'
#
loop_
_entity.id
_entity.type
_entity.pdbx_description
1 polymer ?
#
loop_
_entity_poly.entity_id
_entity_poly.type
_entity_poly.pdbx_seq_one_letter_code
_entity_poly.pdbx_strand_id
1 'polypeptide(L)'
;MYKILTLNNISVAGLDRLPRDNYEVASEVAHPDAILLRSYKMHDMEIPKTVQAIGRAGAGVNNIPVDKMTARGISVFNAPGANANAVKELVVAGMLLAARNISQSWKFATGLEGDDAVISKNVESGKKNFVGFELPGRTMGVIGLGAIGVKVANVCRALGHECYRLRSHHHGTERLEAGGRCGAGAECRRSALQGGLCHLPCAA
;
A
#
# COMPACT_ATOMS: atom_id res chain seq x y z
N MET A 1 -25.47 -13.56 -23.70
CA MET A 1 -25.04 -13.64 -22.29
C MET A 1 -23.56 -13.98 -22.28
N TYR A 2 -22.73 -13.15 -21.66
CA TYR A 2 -21.28 -13.34 -21.56
C TYR A 2 -20.95 -14.20 -20.35
N LYS A 3 -20.06 -15.18 -20.52
CA LYS A 3 -19.68 -16.13 -19.48
C LYS A 3 -18.36 -15.72 -18.83
N ILE A 4 -18.38 -15.52 -17.52
CA ILE A 4 -17.23 -15.09 -16.74
C ILE A 4 -16.79 -16.21 -15.81
N LEU A 5 -15.58 -16.70 -16.02
CA LEU A 5 -14.94 -17.65 -15.11
C LEU A 5 -14.27 -16.90 -13.96
N THR A 6 -14.54 -17.31 -12.72
CA THR A 6 -13.87 -16.77 -11.53
C THR A 6 -12.81 -17.75 -11.02
N LEU A 7 -11.58 -17.26 -10.85
CA LEU A 7 -10.47 -18.00 -10.23
C LEU A 7 -10.12 -17.31 -8.91
N ASN A 8 -10.36 -17.99 -7.79
CA ASN A 8 -10.40 -17.46 -6.40
C ASN A 8 -11.75 -16.87 -5.98
N ASN A 9 -11.89 -16.67 -4.66
CA ASN A 9 -13.01 -15.93 -4.10
C ASN A 9 -12.95 -14.44 -4.49
N ILE A 10 -13.97 -13.99 -5.23
CA ILE A 10 -14.18 -12.61 -5.64
C ILE A 10 -15.30 -12.01 -4.80
N SER A 11 -15.13 -10.76 -4.37
CA SER A 11 -16.15 -10.09 -3.55
C SER A 11 -17.48 -9.99 -4.28
N VAL A 12 -18.58 -10.32 -3.57
CA VAL A 12 -19.95 -10.20 -4.09
C VAL A 12 -20.23 -8.77 -4.57
N ALA A 13 -19.83 -7.75 -3.82
CA ALA A 13 -19.97 -6.34 -4.22
C ALA A 13 -19.21 -5.99 -5.53
N GLY A 14 -18.19 -6.77 -5.89
CA GLY A 14 -17.52 -6.68 -7.18
C GLY A 14 -18.33 -7.36 -8.29
N LEU A 15 -18.84 -8.56 -8.02
CA LEU A 15 -19.64 -9.35 -8.95
C LEU A 15 -21.00 -8.72 -9.26
N ASP A 16 -21.60 -8.00 -8.31
CA ASP A 16 -22.87 -7.28 -8.50
C ASP A 16 -22.78 -6.17 -9.57
N ARG A 17 -21.57 -5.77 -9.98
CA ARG A 17 -21.36 -4.88 -11.13
C ARG A 17 -21.53 -5.57 -12.48
N LEU A 18 -21.73 -6.89 -12.50
CA LEU A 18 -22.01 -7.69 -13.68
C LEU A 18 -23.49 -8.10 -13.63
N PRO A 19 -24.40 -7.33 -14.23
CA PRO A 19 -25.84 -7.60 -14.16
C PRO A 19 -26.17 -8.96 -14.81
N ARG A 20 -26.99 -9.75 -14.12
CA ARG A 20 -27.31 -11.14 -14.49
C ARG A 20 -28.00 -11.28 -15.84
N ASP A 21 -28.65 -10.22 -16.33
CA ASP A 21 -29.29 -10.21 -17.66
C ASP A 21 -28.26 -10.36 -18.79
N ASN A 22 -27.04 -9.86 -18.56
CA ASN A 22 -25.97 -9.84 -19.56
C ASN A 22 -24.84 -10.83 -19.24
N TYR A 23 -24.65 -11.20 -17.97
CA TYR A 23 -23.49 -11.96 -17.51
C TYR A 23 -23.88 -13.21 -16.72
N GLU A 24 -23.24 -14.32 -17.06
CA GLU A 24 -23.22 -15.56 -16.28
C GLU A 24 -21.86 -15.67 -15.59
N VAL A 25 -21.83 -15.63 -14.26
CA VAL A 25 -20.59 -15.69 -13.48
C VAL A 25 -20.55 -16.98 -12.67
N ALA A 26 -19.51 -17.79 -12.87
CA ALA A 26 -19.36 -19.06 -12.15
C ALA A 26 -17.88 -19.39 -11.88
N SER A 27 -17.62 -20.32 -10.96
CA SER A 27 -16.28 -20.87 -10.70
C SER A 27 -15.91 -21.99 -11.67
N GLU A 28 -16.87 -22.49 -12.45
CA GLU A 28 -16.70 -23.56 -13.42
C GLU A 28 -17.40 -23.18 -14.72
N VAL A 29 -16.61 -22.86 -15.75
CA VAL A 29 -17.08 -22.50 -17.09
C VAL A 29 -16.09 -23.08 -18.09
N ALA A 30 -16.53 -24.00 -18.95
CA ALA A 30 -15.64 -24.65 -19.93
C ALA A 30 -15.14 -23.69 -21.02
N HIS A 31 -16.00 -22.78 -21.46
CA HIS A 31 -15.74 -21.82 -22.54
C HIS A 31 -16.10 -20.39 -22.09
N PRO A 32 -15.30 -19.77 -21.20
CA PRO A 32 -15.56 -18.42 -20.74
C PRO A 32 -15.17 -17.38 -21.78
N ASP A 33 -15.92 -16.29 -21.83
CA ASP A 33 -15.60 -15.09 -22.62
C ASP A 33 -14.60 -14.20 -21.88
N ALA A 34 -14.62 -14.19 -20.54
CA ALA A 34 -13.61 -13.51 -19.74
C ALA A 34 -13.27 -14.27 -18.45
N ILE A 35 -12.10 -13.96 -17.88
CA ILE A 35 -11.64 -14.53 -16.61
C ILE A 35 -11.48 -13.40 -15.59
N LEU A 36 -12.08 -13.56 -14.42
CA LEU A 36 -11.85 -12.71 -13.25
C LEU A 36 -11.04 -13.47 -12.20
N LEU A 37 -9.96 -12.87 -11.71
CA LEU A 37 -9.09 -13.54 -10.73
C LEU A 37 -8.51 -12.60 -9.66
N ARG A 38 -7.91 -13.20 -8.63
CA ARG A 38 -7.04 -12.49 -7.68
C ARG A 38 -5.59 -12.94 -7.80
N SER A 39 -5.18 -13.90 -6.98
CA SER A 39 -3.80 -14.38 -6.82
C SER A 39 -3.54 -15.70 -7.54
N TYR A 40 -4.53 -16.27 -8.21
CA TYR A 40 -4.40 -17.51 -8.97
C TYR A 40 -3.27 -17.43 -10.01
N LYS A 41 -2.43 -18.46 -10.09
CA LYS A 41 -1.30 -18.55 -11.02
C LYS A 41 -1.78 -19.08 -12.37
N MET A 42 -1.87 -18.22 -13.37
CA MET A 42 -2.32 -18.58 -14.73
C MET A 42 -1.18 -19.03 -15.66
N HIS A 43 0.07 -19.00 -15.21
CA HIS A 43 1.22 -19.33 -16.06
C HIS A 43 1.22 -20.79 -16.53
N ASP A 44 0.66 -21.68 -15.70
CA ASP A 44 0.59 -23.12 -15.95
C ASP A 44 -0.81 -23.54 -16.45
N MET A 45 -1.72 -22.57 -16.63
CA MET A 45 -3.09 -22.81 -17.06
C MET A 45 -3.18 -22.72 -18.58
N GLU A 46 -3.86 -23.67 -19.20
CA GLU A 46 -4.31 -23.52 -20.58
C GLU A 46 -5.50 -22.55 -20.61
N ILE A 47 -5.31 -21.39 -21.25
CA ILE A 47 -6.34 -20.36 -21.33
C ILE A 47 -7.18 -20.58 -22.60
N PRO A 48 -8.49 -20.88 -22.48
CA PRO A 48 -9.35 -21.20 -23.62
C PRO A 48 -9.31 -20.13 -24.74
N LYS A 49 -9.51 -20.54 -25.99
CA LYS A 49 -9.51 -19.65 -27.16
C LYS A 49 -10.67 -18.64 -27.14
N THR A 50 -11.73 -18.91 -26.38
CA THR A 50 -12.91 -18.04 -26.23
C THR A 50 -12.64 -16.81 -25.40
N VAL A 51 -11.58 -16.82 -24.58
CA VAL A 51 -11.27 -15.71 -23.66
C VAL A 51 -10.85 -14.47 -24.46
N GLN A 52 -11.54 -13.37 -24.22
CA GLN A 52 -11.29 -12.07 -24.84
C GLN A 52 -10.70 -11.05 -23.84
N ALA A 53 -10.97 -11.24 -22.54
CA ALA A 53 -10.48 -10.35 -21.50
C ALA A 53 -10.14 -11.09 -20.19
N ILE A 54 -9.17 -10.55 -19.45
CA ILE A 54 -8.78 -11.03 -18.13
C ILE A 54 -8.76 -9.83 -17.18
N GLY A 55 -9.52 -9.91 -16.08
CA GLY A 55 -9.55 -8.88 -15.05
C GLY A 55 -9.00 -9.39 -13.72
N ARG A 56 -7.95 -8.74 -13.22
CA ARG A 56 -7.39 -9.03 -11.89
C ARG A 56 -7.90 -8.04 -10.85
N ALA A 57 -8.55 -8.56 -9.81
CA ALA A 57 -8.86 -7.81 -8.60
C ALA A 57 -7.61 -7.67 -7.71
N GLY A 58 -6.67 -6.84 -8.17
CA GLY A 58 -5.40 -6.53 -7.52
C GLY A 58 -4.52 -5.64 -8.40
N ALA A 59 -3.48 -5.05 -7.82
CA ALA A 59 -2.62 -4.09 -8.54
C ALA A 59 -1.56 -4.75 -9.42
N GLY A 60 -0.86 -5.78 -8.92
CA GLY A 60 0.16 -6.50 -9.69
C GLY A 60 -0.47 -7.36 -10.79
N VAL A 61 0.34 -7.84 -11.74
CA VAL A 61 -0.09 -8.79 -12.78
C VAL A 61 0.83 -10.01 -12.91
N ASN A 62 1.78 -10.19 -11.97
CA ASN A 62 2.83 -11.23 -12.00
C ASN A 62 2.33 -12.68 -12.09
N ASN A 63 1.05 -12.91 -11.84
CA ASN A 63 0.44 -14.24 -11.90
C ASN A 63 -0.23 -14.54 -13.26
N ILE A 64 -0.32 -13.55 -14.14
CA ILE A 64 -0.89 -13.64 -15.49
C ILE A 64 0.26 -13.64 -16.50
N PRO A 65 0.28 -14.56 -17.49
CA PRO A 65 1.27 -14.55 -18.55
C PRO A 65 0.95 -13.44 -19.58
N VAL A 66 1.14 -12.17 -19.19
CA VAL A 66 0.70 -10.99 -19.95
C VAL A 66 1.22 -11.01 -21.38
N ASP A 67 2.49 -11.32 -21.61
CA ASP A 67 3.07 -11.34 -22.97
C ASP A 67 2.38 -12.35 -23.89
N LYS A 68 2.04 -13.54 -23.36
CA LYS A 68 1.28 -14.56 -24.10
C LYS A 68 -0.14 -14.09 -24.41
N MET A 69 -0.76 -13.34 -23.51
CA MET A 69 -2.12 -12.81 -23.69
C MET A 69 -2.13 -11.68 -24.71
N THR A 70 -1.15 -10.78 -24.65
CA THR A 70 -0.93 -9.72 -25.63
C THR A 70 -0.72 -10.27 -27.03
N ALA A 71 0.11 -11.31 -27.19
CA ALA A 71 0.32 -11.98 -28.48
C ALA A 71 -0.95 -12.60 -29.07
N ARG A 72 -1.93 -12.94 -28.20
CA ARG A 72 -3.25 -13.45 -28.58
C ARG A 72 -4.31 -12.36 -28.77
N GLY A 73 -3.97 -11.09 -28.54
CA GLY A 73 -4.93 -9.97 -28.58
C GLY A 73 -5.88 -9.90 -27.37
N ILE A 74 -5.55 -10.57 -26.26
CA ILE A 74 -6.38 -10.60 -25.05
C ILE A 74 -5.98 -9.45 -24.13
N SER A 75 -6.95 -8.63 -23.74
CA SER A 75 -6.73 -7.49 -22.84
C SER A 75 -6.65 -7.93 -21.38
N VAL A 76 -5.64 -7.44 -20.65
CA VAL A 76 -5.47 -7.69 -19.22
C VAL A 76 -5.69 -6.40 -18.41
N PHE A 77 -6.66 -6.44 -17.51
CA PHE A 77 -7.02 -5.34 -16.61
C PHE A 77 -6.58 -5.63 -15.18
N ASN A 78 -6.19 -4.58 -14.45
CA ASN A 78 -5.85 -4.64 -13.04
C ASN A 78 -6.50 -3.48 -12.27
N ALA A 79 -6.32 -3.45 -10.95
CA ALA A 79 -6.88 -2.44 -10.06
C ALA A 79 -5.78 -1.70 -9.27
N PRO A 80 -4.93 -0.90 -9.94
CA PRO A 80 -3.87 -0.15 -9.27
C PRO A 80 -4.45 0.87 -8.30
N GLY A 81 -3.88 0.95 -7.10
CA GLY A 81 -4.32 1.91 -6.08
C GLY A 81 -5.59 1.54 -5.32
N ALA A 82 -6.31 0.47 -5.69
CA ALA A 82 -7.54 0.05 -5.01
C ALA A 82 -7.35 -0.26 -3.51
N ASN A 83 -6.18 -0.76 -3.12
CA ASN A 83 -5.81 -1.01 -1.73
C ASN A 83 -5.00 0.12 -1.08
N ALA A 84 -4.80 1.25 -1.77
CA ALA A 84 -3.85 2.27 -1.32
C ALA A 84 -4.25 2.88 0.02
N ASN A 85 -5.55 3.01 0.30
CA ASN A 85 -6.03 3.51 1.57
C ASN A 85 -5.76 2.54 2.74
N ALA A 86 -6.04 1.26 2.54
CA ALA A 86 -5.81 0.23 3.55
C ALA A 86 -4.31 0.09 3.88
N VAL A 87 -3.44 0.14 2.86
CA VAL A 87 -1.98 0.10 3.08
C VAL A 87 -1.51 1.37 3.80
N LYS A 88 -2.04 2.54 3.43
CA LYS A 88 -1.76 3.81 4.14
C LYS A 88 -2.10 3.68 5.64
N GLU A 89 -3.27 3.16 5.98
CA GLU A 89 -3.67 2.91 7.38
C GLU A 89 -2.74 1.95 8.10
N LEU A 90 -2.36 0.84 7.44
CA LEU A 90 -1.43 -0.13 8.02
C LEU A 90 -0.04 0.48 8.29
N VAL A 91 0.47 1.31 7.38
CA VAL A 91 1.75 2.01 7.58
C VAL A 91 1.69 2.94 8.78
N VAL A 92 0.63 3.75 8.90
CA VAL A 92 0.44 4.68 10.03
C VAL A 92 0.30 3.92 11.35
N ALA A 93 -0.46 2.81 11.35
CA ALA A 93 -0.55 1.94 12.51
C ALA A 93 0.82 1.39 12.93
N GLY A 94 1.60 0.87 11.96
CA GLY A 94 2.96 0.39 12.20
C GLY A 94 3.89 1.47 12.76
N MET A 95 3.80 2.70 12.25
CA MET A 95 4.55 3.83 12.77
C MET A 95 4.22 4.12 14.24
N LEU A 96 2.93 4.13 14.61
CA LEU A 96 2.49 4.38 15.98
C LEU A 96 2.91 3.25 16.93
N LEU A 97 2.79 2.00 16.49
CA LEU A 97 3.26 0.83 17.24
C LEU A 97 4.75 0.93 17.55
N ALA A 98 5.56 1.31 16.57
CA ALA A 98 7.00 1.47 16.71
C ALA A 98 7.38 2.68 17.57
N ALA A 99 6.80 3.85 17.29
CA ALA A 99 7.14 5.09 18.00
C ALA A 99 6.82 5.03 19.50
N ARG A 100 5.85 4.20 19.91
CA ARG A 100 5.40 4.07 21.30
C ARG A 100 5.72 2.72 21.94
N ASN A 101 6.55 1.88 21.29
CA ASN A 101 6.92 0.55 21.78
C ASN A 101 5.73 -0.30 22.25
N ILE A 102 4.59 -0.21 21.54
CA ILE A 102 3.32 -0.79 22.00
C ILE A 102 3.41 -2.31 22.06
N SER A 103 4.01 -2.95 21.06
CA SER A 103 4.10 -4.43 21.01
C SER A 103 4.92 -4.98 22.18
N GLN A 104 6.04 -4.33 22.52
CA GLN A 104 6.89 -4.71 23.65
C GLN A 104 6.20 -4.46 24.98
N SER A 105 5.55 -3.30 25.13
CA SER A 105 4.79 -2.93 26.33
C SER A 105 3.60 -3.87 26.56
N TRP A 106 2.89 -4.22 25.49
CA TRP A 106 1.78 -5.17 25.51
C TRP A 106 2.25 -6.54 26.00
N LYS A 107 3.32 -7.07 25.40
CA LYS A 107 3.89 -8.36 25.79
C LYS A 107 4.32 -8.38 27.26
N PHE A 108 4.95 -7.30 27.72
CA PHE A 108 5.30 -7.14 29.14
C PHE A 108 4.05 -7.17 30.02
N ALA A 109 3.04 -6.36 29.71
CA ALA A 109 1.82 -6.27 30.51
C ALA A 109 1.05 -7.59 30.57
N THR A 110 0.93 -8.32 29.45
CA THR A 110 0.23 -9.62 29.41
C THR A 110 1.02 -10.77 30.04
N GLY A 111 2.32 -10.58 30.28
CA GLY A 111 3.18 -11.59 30.90
C GLY A 111 3.35 -11.41 32.41
N LEU A 112 2.66 -10.45 33.03
CA LEU A 112 2.69 -10.27 34.48
C LEU A 112 1.72 -11.23 35.16
N GLU A 113 2.20 -11.87 36.23
CA GLU A 113 1.44 -12.79 37.07
C GLU A 113 1.51 -12.34 38.53
N GLY A 114 0.47 -12.65 39.30
CA GLY A 114 0.36 -12.29 40.72
C GLY A 114 -0.98 -11.62 41.06
N ASP A 115 -1.08 -11.09 42.27
CA ASP A 115 -2.22 -10.26 42.69
C ASP A 115 -2.10 -8.81 42.17
N ASP A 116 -3.16 -8.04 42.32
CA ASP A 116 -3.25 -6.65 41.84
C ASP A 116 -2.12 -5.76 42.39
N ALA A 117 -1.66 -6.01 43.63
CA ALA A 117 -0.62 -5.22 44.27
C ALA A 117 0.76 -5.50 43.65
N VAL A 118 1.05 -6.79 43.38
CA VAL A 118 2.29 -7.22 42.70
C VAL A 118 2.32 -6.72 41.25
N ILE A 119 1.21 -6.86 40.52
CA ILE A 119 1.10 -6.38 39.14
C ILE A 119 1.32 -4.86 39.08
N SER A 120 0.64 -4.10 39.95
CA SER A 120 0.78 -2.63 39.99
C SER A 120 2.22 -2.20 40.24
N LYS A 121 2.89 -2.82 41.21
CA LYS A 121 4.31 -2.54 41.52
C LYS A 121 5.22 -2.85 40.32
N ASN A 122 5.00 -3.98 39.66
CA ASN A 122 5.79 -4.40 38.50
C ASN A 122 5.59 -3.45 37.31
N VAL A 123 4.35 -3.04 37.04
CA VAL A 123 4.04 -2.07 35.98
C VAL A 123 4.75 -0.74 36.23
N GLU A 124 4.64 -0.14 37.43
CA GLU A 124 5.31 1.12 37.74
C GLU A 124 6.83 1.03 37.57
N SER A 125 7.45 -0.07 37.99
CA SER A 125 8.89 -0.27 37.83
C SER A 125 9.32 -0.46 36.36
N GLY A 126 8.44 -1.03 35.54
CA GLY A 126 8.71 -1.40 34.14
C GLY A 126 8.43 -0.28 33.12
N LYS A 127 7.59 0.71 33.45
CA LYS A 127 7.18 1.80 32.51
C LYS A 127 8.36 2.48 31.81
N LYS A 128 9.46 2.71 32.53
CA LYS A 128 10.66 3.38 32.00
C LYS A 128 11.34 2.62 30.85
N ASN A 129 11.09 1.32 30.72
CA ASN A 129 11.69 0.49 29.67
C ASN A 129 11.03 0.69 28.30
N PHE A 130 9.88 1.37 28.25
CA PHE A 130 9.06 1.51 27.05
C PHE A 130 8.84 2.97 26.63
N VAL A 131 9.77 3.86 27.00
CA VAL A 131 9.72 5.27 26.59
C VAL A 131 9.84 5.35 25.06
N GLY A 132 8.79 5.87 24.44
CA GLY A 132 8.73 6.12 23.00
C GLY A 132 9.12 7.56 22.65
N PHE A 133 8.80 7.97 21.44
CA PHE A 133 8.94 9.35 20.98
C PHE A 133 7.68 9.85 20.29
N GLU A 134 7.53 11.17 20.25
CA GLU A 134 6.45 11.83 19.54
C GLU A 134 6.79 11.99 18.05
N LEU A 135 5.76 11.87 17.22
CA LEU A 135 5.86 11.96 15.76
C LEU A 135 6.08 13.38 15.22
N PRO A 136 5.44 14.45 15.75
CA PRO A 136 5.61 15.81 15.23
C PRO A 136 7.07 16.29 15.25
N GLY A 137 7.46 17.07 14.24
CA GLY A 137 8.82 17.61 14.09
C GLY A 137 9.87 16.59 13.65
N ARG A 138 9.49 15.30 13.50
CA ARG A 138 10.39 14.28 12.95
C ARG A 138 10.31 14.21 11.43
N THR A 139 11.46 14.02 10.81
CA THR A 139 11.59 13.83 9.36
C THR A 139 11.12 12.44 8.93
N MET A 140 10.24 12.38 7.94
CA MET A 140 9.75 11.16 7.31
C MET A 140 10.20 11.11 5.85
N GLY A 141 10.99 10.09 5.50
CA GLY A 141 11.37 9.81 4.11
C GLY A 141 10.41 8.83 3.46
N VAL A 142 9.81 9.20 2.33
CA VAL A 142 8.96 8.32 1.53
C VAL A 142 9.69 7.94 0.24
N ILE A 143 10.05 6.65 0.13
CA ILE A 143 10.66 6.09 -1.08
C ILE A 143 9.53 5.60 -2.00
N GLY A 144 9.33 6.34 -3.10
CA GLY A 144 8.29 6.04 -4.09
C GLY A 144 6.94 6.73 -3.81
N LEU A 145 6.61 7.73 -4.62
CA LEU A 145 5.33 8.46 -4.55
C LEU A 145 4.29 7.92 -5.54
N GLY A 146 3.99 6.64 -5.42
CA GLY A 146 2.84 6.03 -6.10
C GLY A 146 1.52 6.30 -5.35
N ALA A 147 0.47 5.57 -5.71
CA ALA A 147 -0.86 5.71 -5.08
C ALA A 147 -0.85 5.56 -3.54
N ILE A 148 0.04 4.71 -3.01
CA ILE A 148 0.23 4.52 -1.56
C ILE A 148 1.10 5.64 -0.97
N GLY A 149 2.28 5.87 -1.55
CA GLY A 149 3.28 6.79 -1.01
C GLY A 149 2.75 8.22 -0.84
N VAL A 150 1.98 8.72 -1.81
CA VAL A 150 1.32 10.03 -1.70
C VAL A 150 0.36 10.09 -0.51
N LYS A 151 -0.46 9.05 -0.30
CA LYS A 151 -1.41 9.00 0.83
C LYS A 151 -0.68 8.93 2.17
N VAL A 152 0.39 8.13 2.26
CA VAL A 152 1.23 8.03 3.45
C VAL A 152 1.88 9.38 3.76
N ALA A 153 2.51 10.02 2.77
CA ALA A 153 3.13 11.33 2.93
C ALA A 153 2.13 12.38 3.44
N ASN A 154 0.92 12.41 2.85
CA ASN A 154 -0.12 13.36 3.25
C ASN A 154 -0.58 13.15 4.70
N VAL A 155 -0.78 11.89 5.14
CA VAL A 155 -1.14 11.62 6.54
C VAL A 155 0.01 11.95 7.49
N CYS A 156 1.24 11.59 7.15
CA CYS A 156 2.38 11.91 7.99
C CYS A 156 2.53 13.43 8.16
N ARG A 157 2.35 14.21 7.09
CA ARG A 157 2.36 15.68 7.16
C ARG A 157 1.24 16.21 8.06
N ALA A 158 0.04 15.64 7.96
CA ALA A 158 -1.09 16.01 8.83
C ALA A 158 -0.84 15.67 10.31
N LEU A 159 -0.02 14.65 10.59
CA LEU A 159 0.45 14.29 11.93
C LEU A 159 1.65 15.14 12.40
N GLY A 160 2.06 16.16 11.65
CA GLY A 160 3.14 17.08 12.02
C GLY A 160 4.55 16.62 11.64
N HIS A 161 4.69 15.60 10.78
CA HIS A 161 5.99 15.22 10.23
C HIS A 161 6.49 16.22 9.18
N GLU A 162 7.81 16.34 9.06
CA GLU A 162 8.44 16.90 7.87
C GLU A 162 8.64 15.79 6.83
N CYS A 163 7.87 15.79 5.75
CA CYS A 163 7.91 14.73 4.75
C CYS A 163 8.82 15.05 3.56
N TYR A 164 9.66 14.09 3.18
CA TYR A 164 10.56 14.18 2.03
C TYR A 164 10.34 13.00 1.08
N ARG A 165 10.44 13.28 -0.21
CA ARG A 165 10.54 12.29 -1.26
C ARG A 165 11.99 11.84 -1.38
N LEU A 166 12.18 10.52 -1.40
CA LEU A 166 13.43 9.89 -1.77
C LEU A 166 13.29 9.29 -3.17
N ARG A 167 14.15 9.71 -4.10
CA ARG A 167 14.22 9.13 -5.46
C ARG A 167 15.20 7.96 -5.47
N SER A 168 14.81 6.84 -6.09
CA SER A 168 15.64 5.63 -6.17
C SER A 168 16.76 5.71 -7.20
N HIS A 169 16.63 6.56 -8.24
CA HIS A 169 17.57 6.61 -9.38
C HIS A 169 18.42 7.88 -9.46
N HIS A 170 18.22 8.85 -8.58
CA HIS A 170 19.05 10.06 -8.45
C HIS A 170 19.20 10.38 -6.97
N HIS A 171 20.42 10.62 -6.49
CA HIS A 171 20.75 11.06 -5.13
C HIS A 171 20.20 12.48 -4.88
N GLY A 172 18.88 12.62 -4.77
CA GLY A 172 18.19 13.88 -4.51
C GLY A 172 17.02 13.65 -3.56
N THR A 173 17.03 14.39 -2.45
CA THR A 173 15.94 14.55 -1.50
C THR A 173 15.13 15.79 -1.87
N GLU A 174 13.81 15.65 -1.94
CA GLU A 174 12.90 16.79 -2.19
C GLU A 174 11.86 16.87 -1.07
N ARG A 175 11.65 18.05 -0.49
CA ARG A 175 10.58 18.27 0.49
C ARG A 175 9.22 18.18 -0.20
N LEU A 176 8.23 17.58 0.46
CA LEU A 176 6.89 17.40 -0.10
C LEU A 176 5.94 18.52 0.33
N GLU A 177 5.29 19.14 -0.65
CA GLU A 177 4.25 20.15 -0.45
C GLU A 177 2.86 19.52 -0.26
N ALA A 178 1.88 20.35 0.12
CA ALA A 178 0.50 19.94 0.30
C ALA A 178 -0.06 19.20 -0.95
N GLY A 179 -0.61 18.00 -0.74
CA GLY A 179 -1.15 17.16 -1.82
C GLY A 179 -0.14 16.22 -2.48
N GLY A 180 1.08 16.10 -1.95
CA GLY A 180 2.10 15.17 -2.46
C GLY A 180 2.68 15.57 -3.81
N ARG A 181 2.45 16.81 -4.24
CA ARG A 181 3.10 17.40 -5.41
C ARG A 181 4.45 17.97 -5.00
N CYS A 182 5.47 17.76 -5.83
CA CYS A 182 6.70 18.56 -5.71
C CYS A 182 6.32 20.01 -6.05
N GLY A 183 6.78 20.98 -5.26
CA GLY A 183 6.65 22.40 -5.60
C GLY A 183 7.18 22.62 -7.02
N ALA A 184 6.36 23.21 -7.89
CA ALA A 184 6.80 23.58 -9.22
C ALA A 184 7.87 24.67 -9.08
N GLY A 185 9.09 24.38 -9.52
CA GLY A 185 10.13 25.41 -9.70
C GLY A 185 10.99 25.70 -8.46
N ALA A 186 12.03 24.91 -8.27
CA ALA A 186 13.33 25.43 -7.89
C ALA A 186 14.36 24.50 -8.51
N GLU A 187 15.11 24.99 -9.50
CA GLU A 187 16.26 24.28 -10.03
C GLU A 187 17.27 24.04 -8.89
N CYS A 188 17.21 22.87 -8.27
CA CYS A 188 18.28 22.37 -7.42
C CYS A 188 19.45 21.87 -8.30
N ARG A 189 19.93 22.72 -9.21
CA ARG A 189 21.21 22.53 -9.90
C ARG A 189 22.25 23.38 -9.16
N ARG A 190 22.86 22.80 -8.11
CA ARG A 190 24.26 23.03 -7.67
C ARG A 190 24.57 22.69 -6.19
N SER A 191 23.62 22.23 -5.37
CA SER A 191 23.92 21.92 -3.96
C SER A 191 24.37 20.47 -3.68
N ALA A 192 24.34 19.58 -4.69
CA ALA A 192 24.65 18.16 -4.51
C ALA A 192 26.15 17.86 -4.19
N LEU A 193 27.04 18.85 -4.28
CA LEU A 193 28.47 18.67 -4.00
C LEU A 193 28.87 18.90 -2.53
N GLN A 194 27.97 19.30 -1.64
CA GLN A 194 28.34 19.67 -0.26
C GLN A 194 27.50 19.04 0.87
N GLY A 195 26.70 18.00 0.60
CA GLY A 195 26.08 17.20 1.67
C GLY A 195 25.13 17.97 2.63
N GLY A 196 24.69 19.17 2.26
CA GLY A 196 23.76 19.97 3.06
C GLY A 196 22.28 19.67 2.73
N LEU A 197 21.45 19.55 3.76
CA LEU A 197 19.99 19.60 3.65
C LEU A 197 19.58 20.98 3.12
N CYS A 198 18.96 21.02 1.95
CA CYS A 198 18.47 22.26 1.35
C CYS A 198 17.18 22.70 2.08
N HIS A 199 17.31 23.59 3.06
CA HIS A 199 16.20 24.30 3.68
C HIS A 199 16.03 25.66 2.98
N LEU A 200 15.11 25.75 2.03
CA LEU A 200 14.63 27.04 1.52
C LEU A 200 13.13 27.16 1.78
N PRO A 201 12.64 28.26 2.39
CA PRO A 201 11.23 28.53 2.50
C PRO A 201 10.67 28.94 1.13
N CYS A 202 9.50 28.41 0.77
CA CYS A 202 8.78 28.80 -0.44
C CYS A 202 8.11 30.16 -0.18
N ALA A 203 8.42 31.17 -1.00
CA ALA A 203 7.68 32.43 -1.03
C ALA A 203 6.28 32.20 -1.63
N ALA A 204 5.31 32.98 -1.13
CA ALA A 204 3.86 32.84 -1.29
C ALA A 204 3.35 32.68 -2.74
#